data_AF-A0A1C5QHW7-F1
#
_entry.id   AF-A0A1C5QHW7-F1
#
_cell.length_a   1.000
_cell.length_b   1.000
_cell.length_c   1.000
_cell.angle_alpha   90.00
_cell.angle_beta   90.00
_cell.angle_gamma   90.00
#
_symmetry.space_group_name_H-M   'P 1'
#
loop_
_entity.id
_entity.type
_entity.pdbx_description
1 polymer ?
#
loop_
_entity_poly.entity_id
_entity_poly.type
_entity_poly.pdbx_seq_one_letter_code
_entity_poly.pdbx_strand_id
1 'polypeptide(L)'
;MDKLKDLSAPNSPNKTHFMVEISPHFDALASTKDNDRLFAMLPYKSLCFTSIKDRHGVYAMINKDERRDVSIRKPRPSIRKQLADSKQATSPKKAAARTKKNELEV
;
A
#
# COMPACT_ATOMS: atom_id res chain seq x y z
N MET A 1 8.66 -9.88 -4.32
CA MET A 1 7.62 -9.29 -5.21
C MET A 1 8.17 -8.97 -6.60
N ASP A 2 9.46 -9.22 -6.84
CA ASP A 2 10.16 -8.89 -8.08
C ASP A 2 9.89 -9.88 -9.21
N LYS A 3 9.45 -11.10 -8.88
CA LYS A 3 9.06 -12.14 -9.85
C LYS A 3 8.03 -11.67 -10.88
N LEU A 4 7.13 -10.76 -10.50
CA LEU A 4 6.12 -10.22 -11.40
C LEU A 4 6.71 -9.25 -12.44
N LYS A 5 7.79 -8.55 -12.08
CA LYS A 5 8.50 -7.58 -12.94
C LYS A 5 9.51 -8.26 -13.85
N ASP A 6 10.13 -9.33 -13.37
CA ASP A 6 11.12 -10.10 -14.13
C ASP A 6 10.49 -10.99 -15.22
N LEU A 7 9.17 -11.17 -15.22
CA LEU A 7 8.45 -11.91 -16.26
C LEU A 7 8.45 -11.13 -17.58
N SER A 8 9.31 -11.52 -18.52
CA SER A 8 9.38 -10.93 -19.87
C SER A 8 8.17 -11.28 -20.74
N ALA A 9 7.57 -12.47 -20.56
CA ALA A 9 6.43 -12.94 -21.35
C ALA A 9 5.25 -13.37 -20.46
N PRO A 10 4.00 -13.16 -20.92
CA PRO A 10 2.81 -13.59 -20.20
C PRO A 10 2.82 -15.11 -20.05
N ASN A 11 2.71 -15.58 -18.81
CA ASN A 11 2.82 -17.00 -18.42
C ASN A 11 1.46 -17.65 -18.15
N SER A 12 0.36 -16.97 -18.50
CA SER A 12 -0.96 -17.60 -18.50
C SER A 12 -1.11 -18.61 -19.65
N PRO A 13 -2.01 -19.60 -19.51
CA PRO A 13 -2.26 -20.59 -20.57
C PRO A 13 -2.60 -19.95 -21.93
N ASN A 14 -3.26 -18.79 -21.90
CA ASN A 14 -3.66 -18.03 -23.08
C ASN A 14 -2.65 -16.95 -23.50
N LYS A 15 -1.50 -16.83 -22.82
CA LYS A 15 -0.48 -15.78 -23.03
C LYS A 15 -1.04 -14.35 -23.01
N THR A 16 -2.11 -14.13 -22.26
CA THR A 16 -2.79 -12.83 -22.14
C THR A 16 -2.53 -12.15 -20.81
N HIS A 17 -2.15 -12.92 -19.79
CA HIS A 17 -1.98 -12.45 -18.42
C HIS A 17 -0.62 -12.87 -17.86
N PHE A 18 -0.10 -12.04 -16.97
CA PHE A 18 0.96 -12.40 -16.04
C PHE A 18 0.34 -12.97 -14.78
N MET A 19 0.79 -14.15 -14.39
CA MET A 19 0.32 -14.90 -13.25
C MET A 19 1.48 -15.10 -12.29
N VAL A 20 1.30 -14.75 -11.02
CA VAL A 20 2.25 -15.06 -9.96
C VAL A 20 1.51 -15.69 -8.80
N GLU A 21 2.05 -16.77 -8.26
CA GLU A 21 1.51 -17.40 -7.07
C GLU A 21 1.76 -16.49 -5.87
N ILE A 22 0.73 -16.27 -5.06
CA ILE A 22 0.87 -15.67 -3.74
C ILE A 22 1.59 -16.68 -2.86
N SER A 23 2.53 -16.21 -2.05
CA SER A 23 3.28 -17.08 -1.14
C SER A 23 2.31 -17.95 -0.32
N PRO A 24 2.45 -19.30 -0.34
CA PRO A 24 1.61 -20.19 0.47
C PRO A 24 1.69 -19.87 1.97
N HIS A 25 2.83 -19.35 2.43
CA HIS A 25 2.99 -18.87 3.80
C HIS A 25 2.16 -17.62 4.10
N PHE A 26 1.99 -16.74 3.11
CA PHE A 26 1.10 -15.59 3.25
C PHE A 26 -0.34 -16.08 3.25
N ASP A 27 -0.73 -16.93 2.29
CA ASP A 27 -2.09 -17.45 2.17
C ASP A 27 -2.54 -18.20 3.44
N ALA A 28 -1.67 -19.00 4.06
CA ALA A 28 -1.96 -19.70 5.30
C ALA A 28 -2.20 -18.79 6.52
N LEU A 29 -1.71 -17.55 6.48
CA LEU A 29 -1.82 -16.58 7.57
C LEU A 29 -2.77 -15.40 7.23
N ALA A 30 -3.04 -15.19 5.96
CA ALA A 30 -3.73 -14.02 5.46
C ALA A 30 -5.23 -14.14 5.71
N SER A 31 -5.78 -13.12 6.36
CA SER A 31 -7.22 -12.91 6.37
C SER A 31 -7.69 -12.26 5.06
N THR A 32 -9.00 -12.19 4.85
CA THR A 32 -9.57 -11.42 3.73
C THR A 32 -9.13 -9.95 3.75
N LYS A 33 -8.97 -9.34 4.95
CA LYS A 33 -8.46 -7.97 5.10
C LYS A 33 -7.02 -7.81 4.64
N ASP A 34 -6.18 -8.82 4.86
CA ASP A 34 -4.78 -8.79 4.45
C ASP A 34 -4.64 -8.89 2.94
N ASN A 35 -5.52 -9.67 2.31
CA ASN A 35 -5.65 -9.75 0.85
C ASN A 35 -6.12 -8.41 0.25
N ASP A 36 -7.13 -7.77 0.84
CA ASP A 36 -7.59 -6.44 0.39
C ASP A 36 -6.48 -5.38 0.54
N ARG A 37 -5.71 -5.46 1.63
CA ARG A 37 -4.57 -4.57 1.84
C ARG A 37 -3.45 -4.84 0.83
N LEU A 38 -3.18 -6.10 0.51
CA LEU A 38 -2.23 -6.49 -0.54
C LEU A 38 -2.66 -5.93 -1.90
N PHE A 39 -3.95 -6.04 -2.23
CA PHE A 39 -4.55 -5.47 -3.42
C PHE A 39 -4.35 -3.94 -3.47
N ALA A 40 -4.67 -3.24 -2.38
CA ALA A 40 -4.54 -1.79 -2.29
C ALA A 40 -3.08 -1.27 -2.29
N MET A 41 -2.11 -2.12 -1.94
CA MET A 41 -0.69 -1.77 -1.97
C MET A 41 -0.08 -1.86 -3.36
N LEU A 42 -0.68 -2.60 -4.28
CA LEU A 42 -0.16 -2.82 -5.62
C LEU A 42 -0.81 -1.82 -6.61
N PRO A 43 -0.02 -1.06 -7.39
CA PRO A 43 -0.55 -0.03 -8.29
C PRO A 43 -1.01 -0.63 -9.64
N TYR A 44 -1.73 -1.76 -9.61
CA TYR A 44 -2.16 -2.48 -10.81
C TYR A 44 -3.69 -2.50 -10.88
N LYS A 45 -4.26 -1.93 -11.94
CA LYS A 45 -5.72 -1.80 -12.09
C LYS A 45 -6.38 -3.11 -12.51
N SER A 46 -5.69 -3.89 -13.35
CA SER A 46 -6.14 -5.20 -13.82
C SER A 46 -5.70 -6.36 -12.91
N LEU A 47 -5.20 -6.07 -11.71
CA LEU A 47 -4.87 -7.12 -10.75
C LEU A 47 -6.13 -7.85 -10.31
N CYS A 48 -6.10 -9.17 -10.28
CA CYS A 48 -7.14 -10.03 -9.73
C CYS A 48 -6.50 -11.20 -8.96
N PHE A 49 -7.08 -11.58 -7.83
CA PHE A 49 -6.71 -12.81 -7.12
C PHE A 49 -7.70 -13.90 -7.44
N THR A 50 -7.23 -15.04 -7.94
CA THR A 50 -8.07 -16.20 -8.24
C THR A 50 -7.39 -17.49 -7.81
N SER A 51 -8.19 -18.43 -7.30
CA SER A 51 -7.77 -19.82 -7.13
C SER A 51 -8.05 -20.58 -8.42
N ILE A 52 -7.09 -21.39 -8.86
CA ILE A 52 -7.20 -22.17 -10.10
C ILE A 52 -7.52 -23.60 -9.70
N LYS A 53 -8.59 -24.17 -10.24
CA LYS A 53 -9.10 -25.49 -9.83
C LYS A 53 -8.06 -26.63 -9.93
N ASP A 54 -7.12 -26.52 -10.86
CA ASP A 54 -6.08 -27.52 -11.11
C ASP A 54 -4.69 -27.14 -10.54
N ARG A 55 -4.60 -26.09 -9.72
CA ARG A 55 -3.36 -25.69 -9.06
C ARG A 55 -3.59 -25.32 -7.61
N HIS A 56 -2.68 -25.74 -6.75
CA HIS A 56 -2.68 -25.31 -5.36
C HIS A 56 -2.22 -23.84 -5.26
N GLY A 57 -2.86 -23.08 -4.37
CA GLY A 57 -2.53 -21.69 -4.06
C GLY A 57 -3.42 -20.63 -4.73
N VAL A 58 -3.35 -19.42 -4.20
CA VAL A 58 -3.99 -18.23 -4.77
C VAL A 58 -3.02 -17.57 -5.75
N TYR A 59 -3.52 -17.23 -6.93
CA TYR A 59 -2.74 -16.59 -7.98
C TYR A 59 -3.16 -15.15 -8.17
N ALA A 60 -2.17 -14.28 -8.27
CA ALA A 60 -2.30 -12.91 -8.69
C ALA A 60 -2.15 -12.83 -10.22
N MET A 61 -3.18 -12.34 -10.89
CA MET A 61 -3.26 -12.20 -12.34
C MET A 61 -3.26 -10.72 -12.72
N ILE A 62 -2.50 -10.34 -13.73
CA ILE A 62 -2.45 -8.97 -14.27
C ILE A 62 -2.45 -9.04 -15.80
N ASN A 63 -3.13 -8.10 -16.46
CA ASN A 63 -3.14 -8.04 -17.93
C ASN A 63 -1.76 -7.77 -18.50
N LYS A 64 -1.48 -8.31 -19.69
CA LYS A 64 -0.21 -8.05 -20.37
C LYS A 64 0.04 -6.57 -20.68
N ASP A 65 -1.04 -5.82 -20.90
CA ASP A 65 -1.02 -4.41 -21.32
C ASP A 65 -0.87 -3.44 -20.12
N GLU A 66 -0.87 -3.95 -18.88
CA GLU A 66 -0.72 -3.14 -17.67
C GLU A 66 0.74 -2.71 -17.47
N ARG A 67 0.96 -1.48 -16.98
CA ARG A 67 2.31 -0.98 -16.66
C ARG A 67 2.87 -1.63 -15.40
N ARG A 68 3.71 -2.65 -15.57
CA ARG A 68 4.44 -3.35 -14.49
C ARG A 68 5.70 -2.65 -14.00
N ASP A 69 6.19 -1.67 -14.77
CA ASP A 69 7.39 -0.89 -14.43
C ASP A 69 7.16 0.11 -13.29
N VAL A 70 5.90 0.34 -12.89
CA VAL A 70 5.58 1.26 -11.80
C VAL A 70 6.22 0.74 -10.51
N SER A 71 7.08 1.55 -9.91
CA SER A 71 7.68 1.25 -8.62
C SER A 71 6.59 1.16 -7.55
N ILE A 72 6.43 -0.01 -6.94
CA ILE A 72 5.44 -0.27 -5.87
C ILE A 72 5.76 0.54 -4.59
N ARG A 73 7.00 1.02 -4.45
CA ARG A 73 7.41 1.85 -3.32
C ARG A 73 6.85 3.26 -3.48
N LYS A 74 5.96 3.64 -2.55
CA LYS A 74 5.68 5.05 -2.27
C LYS A 74 7.00 5.75 -1.93
N PRO A 75 7.33 6.89 -2.56
CA PRO A 75 8.50 7.67 -2.18
C PRO A 75 8.42 7.97 -0.68
N ARG A 76 9.45 7.60 0.08
CA ARG A 76 9.48 7.97 1.51
C ARG A 76 9.60 9.50 1.58
N PRO A 77 8.68 10.20 2.26
CA PRO A 77 8.86 11.62 2.49
C PRO A 77 10.17 11.85 3.24
N SER A 78 10.95 12.85 2.83
CA SER A 78 12.25 13.10 3.45
C SER A 78 12.05 13.65 4.87
N ILE A 79 12.86 13.15 5.81
CA ILE A 79 12.86 13.63 7.21
C ILE A 79 13.15 15.14 7.25
N ARG A 80 13.99 15.65 6.33
CA ARG A 80 14.31 17.08 6.23
C ARG A 80 13.12 17.94 5.81
N LYS A 81 12.24 17.46 4.91
CA LYS A 81 10.97 18.15 4.57
C LYS A 81 10.01 18.11 5.75
N GLN A 82 9.83 16.94 6.39
CA GLN A 82 8.96 16.80 7.56
C GLN A 82 9.38 17.72 8.72
N LEU A 83 10.68 17.86 8.98
CA LEU A 83 11.21 18.75 10.02
C LEU A 83 11.11 20.24 9.67
N ALA A 84 11.01 20.59 8.39
CA ALA A 84 10.77 21.97 7.96
C ALA A 84 9.28 22.33 8.07
N ASP A 85 8.39 21.43 7.65
CA ASP A 85 6.94 21.60 7.73
C ASP A 85 6.46 21.59 9.19
N SER A 86 7.07 20.77 10.06
CA SER A 86 6.77 20.76 11.51
C SER A 86 7.20 22.04 12.23
N LYS A 87 8.19 22.77 11.69
CA LYS A 87 8.58 24.11 12.18
C LYS A 87 7.62 25.20 11.72
N GLN A 88 6.91 25.02 10.59
CA GLN A 88 5.84 25.93 10.17
C GLN A 88 4.51 25.67 10.90
N ALA A 89 4.24 24.42 11.31
CA ALA A 89 3.04 24.10 12.10
C ALA A 89 3.17 24.45 13.60
N THR A 90 4.32 24.94 14.06
CA THR A 90 4.55 25.42 15.44
C THR A 90 4.97 26.88 15.45
N SER A 91 4.12 27.76 14.92
CA SER A 91 4.07 29.15 15.40
C SER A 91 2.96 29.29 16.44
N PRO A 92 3.24 29.09 17.75
CA PRO A 92 2.33 29.55 18.79
C PRO A 92 2.40 31.07 18.82
N LYS A 93 1.37 31.76 18.29
CA LYS A 93 1.16 33.18 18.63
C LYS A 93 0.70 33.25 20.09
N LYS A 94 1.68 33.34 20.99
CA LYS A 94 1.53 33.72 22.38
C LYS A 94 1.15 35.21 22.42
N ALA A 95 -0.10 35.52 22.79
CA ALA A 95 -0.43 36.80 23.40
C ALA A 95 -0.48 36.57 24.92
N ALA A 96 0.33 37.32 25.65
CA ALA A 96 0.47 37.25 27.10
C ALA A 96 -0.51 38.19 27.80
N ALA A 97 -1.06 37.77 28.95
CA ALA A 97 -1.12 38.58 30.18
C ALA A 97 -1.84 37.80 31.31
N ARG A 98 -1.18 37.69 32.47
CA ARG A 98 -1.77 37.29 33.76
C ARG A 98 -2.84 38.31 34.19
N THR A 99 -3.93 37.89 34.86
CA THR A 99 -4.29 38.28 36.26
C THR A 99 -5.64 37.72 36.78
N LYS A 100 -5.60 37.25 38.04
CA LYS A 100 -6.57 37.32 39.18
C LYS A 100 -8.04 36.81 39.09
N LYS A 101 -8.28 35.81 39.97
CA LYS A 101 -9.26 35.66 41.10
C LYS A 101 -10.80 35.67 40.91
N ASN A 102 -11.40 34.70 41.62
CA ASN A 102 -12.78 34.55 42.18
C ASN A 102 -13.95 34.48 41.18
N GLU A 103 -15.06 33.79 41.40
CA GLU A 103 -15.72 33.27 42.62
C GLU A 103 -16.65 32.08 42.26
N LEU A 104 -17.18 31.42 43.29
CA LEU A 104 -18.12 30.28 43.27
C LEU A 104 -19.50 30.62 42.68
N GLU A 105 -20.24 29.61 42.22
CA GLU A 105 -21.64 29.35 42.64
C GLU A 105 -22.15 27.98 42.13
N VAL A 106 -22.33 27.04 43.07
CA VAL A 106 -23.43 26.06 43.18
C VAL A 106 -23.83 26.06 44.65
#